data_AF-A0A1B8P3W6-F1
#
_entry.id   AF-A0A1B8P3W6-F1
#
_cell.length_a   1.000
_cell.length_b   1.000
_cell.length_c   1.000
_cell.angle_alpha   90.00
_cell.angle_beta   90.00
_cell.angle_gamma   90.00
#
_symmetry.space_group_name_H-M   'P 1'
#
loop_
_entity.id
_entity.type
_entity.pdbx_description
1 polymer ?
#
loop_
_entity_poly.entity_id
_entity_poly.type
_entity_poly.pdbx_seq_one_letter_code
_entity_poly.pdbx_strand_id
1 'polypeptide(L)'
;MPTRELLGLEWPRVTLERGREAITLNSRHTKSGKPRQVPLNATAAGAIRRRAAWRANHAPDTPWVFARQDGAQVKSIRNGFEKAAKQAGLDDLRIHDLRHTAASWLVTDGVPLEVVKELLGHSSITMTERYAHLAPHRVREAVDRLSHNRVTEQNQVPRLDDARREKTL
;
A
#
# COMPACT_ATOMS: atom_id res chain seq x y z
N MET A 1 -4.76 4.56 -1.51
CA MET A 1 -6.04 4.51 -0.76
C MET A 1 -7.21 4.87 -1.70
N PRO A 2 -8.41 4.27 -1.59
CA PRO A 2 -9.60 4.66 -2.37
C PRO A 2 -10.07 6.09 -2.05
N THR A 3 -10.64 6.78 -3.04
CA THR A 3 -11.06 8.20 -2.92
C THR A 3 -12.06 8.44 -1.79
N ARG A 4 -13.02 7.53 -1.57
CA ARG A 4 -13.99 7.67 -0.48
C ARG A 4 -13.34 7.68 0.90
N GLU A 5 -12.36 6.80 1.10
CA GLU A 5 -11.61 6.69 2.35
C GLU A 5 -10.75 7.95 2.58
N LEU A 6 -10.19 8.51 1.51
CA LEU A 6 -9.44 9.77 1.52
C LEU A 6 -10.31 10.96 1.91
N LEU A 7 -11.43 11.17 1.22
CA LEU A 7 -12.30 12.31 1.46
C LEU A 7 -12.96 12.24 2.83
N GLY A 8 -13.21 11.03 3.33
CA GLY A 8 -13.69 10.77 4.68
C GLY A 8 -12.65 10.96 5.79
N LEU A 9 -11.38 11.26 5.48
CA LEU A 9 -10.30 11.25 6.47
C LEU A 9 -10.46 12.34 7.53
N GLU A 10 -10.33 11.93 8.80
CA GLU A 10 -10.44 12.81 9.98
C GLU A 10 -9.10 12.88 10.71
N TRP A 11 -8.80 14.00 11.37
CA TRP A 11 -7.53 14.20 12.07
C TRP A 11 -7.20 13.16 13.15
N PRO A 12 -8.16 12.67 13.97
CA PRO A 12 -7.88 11.61 14.94
C PRO A 12 -7.38 10.30 14.32
N ARG A 13 -7.49 10.13 12.99
CA ARG A 13 -7.05 8.94 12.25
C ARG A 13 -5.68 9.12 11.61
N VAL A 14 -5.00 10.23 11.88
CA VAL A 14 -3.68 10.55 11.34
C VAL A 14 -2.65 10.61 12.46
N THR A 15 -1.64 9.75 12.37
CA THR A 15 -0.42 9.84 13.19
C THR A 15 0.67 10.52 12.38
N LEU A 16 1.28 11.58 12.91
CA LEU A 16 2.39 12.32 12.26
C LEU A 16 3.70 12.33 13.07
N GLU A 17 3.75 11.49 14.11
CA GLU A 17 4.94 11.27 14.93
C GLU A 17 6.05 10.65 14.08
N ARG A 18 7.28 11.15 14.25
CA ARG A 18 8.42 10.77 13.42
C ARG A 18 8.68 9.26 13.51
N GLY A 19 8.72 8.58 12.36
CA GLY A 19 8.91 7.13 12.27
C GLY A 19 7.65 6.31 12.49
N ARG A 20 6.50 6.95 12.74
CA ARG A 20 5.20 6.31 12.95
C ARG A 20 4.11 6.97 12.10
N GLU A 21 4.48 7.70 11.05
CA GLU A 21 3.52 8.40 10.22
C GLU A 21 2.58 7.44 9.49
N ALA A 22 1.30 7.54 9.78
CA ALA A 22 0.31 6.59 9.30
C ALA A 22 -1.11 7.14 9.30
N ILE A 23 -1.96 6.56 8.45
CA ILE A 23 -3.41 6.71 8.50
C ILE A 23 -4.04 5.42 9.02
N THR A 24 -4.90 5.54 10.03
CA THR A 24 -5.63 4.40 10.61
C THR A 24 -7.05 4.33 10.05
N LEU A 25 -7.41 3.19 9.45
CA LEU A 25 -8.72 2.94 8.87
C LEU A 25 -9.41 1.79 9.60
N ASN A 26 -10.37 2.10 10.46
CA ASN A 26 -11.24 1.08 11.08
C ASN A 26 -12.20 0.44 10.06
N SER A 27 -12.80 -0.70 10.40
CA SER A 27 -13.76 -1.44 9.57
C SER A 27 -14.87 -0.58 8.96
N ARG A 28 -15.43 0.36 9.71
CA ARG A 28 -16.49 1.28 9.23
C ARG A 28 -16.02 2.23 8.12
N HIS A 29 -14.73 2.44 7.99
CA HIS A 29 -14.15 3.34 6.99
C HIS A 29 -13.71 2.61 5.73
N THR A 30 -13.60 1.28 5.74
CA THR A 30 -13.08 0.51 4.60
C THR A 30 -14.21 -0.19 3.86
N LYS A 31 -14.12 -0.23 2.52
CA LYS A 31 -15.13 -0.93 1.71
C LYS A 31 -15.16 -2.44 1.99
N SER A 32 -14.03 -3.00 2.41
CA SER A 32 -13.88 -4.43 2.74
C SER A 32 -14.29 -4.78 4.18
N GLY A 33 -14.59 -3.80 5.03
CA GLY A 33 -14.86 -4.02 6.45
C GLY A 33 -13.64 -4.46 7.27
N LYS A 34 -12.45 -4.52 6.67
CA LYS A 34 -11.20 -4.91 7.35
C LYS A 34 -10.46 -3.67 7.81
N PRO A 35 -10.09 -3.57 9.09
CA PRO A 35 -9.27 -2.47 9.56
C PRO A 35 -7.86 -2.58 8.97
N ARG A 36 -7.21 -1.45 8.71
CA ARG A 36 -5.80 -1.43 8.28
C ARG A 36 -5.12 -0.12 8.62
N GLN A 37 -3.81 -0.17 8.69
CA GLN A 37 -2.95 1.01 8.78
C GLN A 37 -2.30 1.27 7.42
N VAL A 38 -2.22 2.53 7.01
CA VAL A 38 -1.55 2.95 5.78
C VAL A 38 -0.35 3.81 6.18
N PRO A 39 0.87 3.25 6.24
CA PRO A 39 2.08 4.00 6.48
C PRO A 39 2.27 5.11 5.44
N LEU A 40 2.79 6.26 5.87
CA LEU A 40 3.05 7.41 5.03
C LEU A 40 4.57 7.56 4.84
N ASN A 41 5.01 7.66 3.59
CA ASN A 41 6.37 8.10 3.33
C ASN A 41 6.53 9.60 3.63
N ALA A 42 7.78 10.09 3.61
CA ALA A 42 8.10 11.49 3.92
C ALA A 42 7.30 12.50 3.07
N THR A 43 7.12 12.21 1.78
CA THR A 43 6.36 13.08 0.86
C THR A 43 4.89 13.16 1.24
N ALA A 44 4.24 12.03 1.51
CA ALA A 44 2.84 11.98 1.90
C ALA A 44 2.63 12.61 3.29
N ALA A 45 3.49 12.30 4.26
CA ALA A 45 3.45 12.91 5.58
C ALA A 45 3.64 14.44 5.49
N GLY A 46 4.55 14.92 4.64
CA GLY A 46 4.75 16.34 4.38
C GLY A 46 3.50 17.02 3.80
N ALA A 47 2.77 16.35 2.90
CA ALA A 47 1.51 16.88 2.37
C ALA A 47 0.44 17.00 3.47
N ILE A 48 0.32 16.01 4.36
CA ILE A 48 -0.62 16.05 5.48
C ILE A 48 -0.23 17.13 6.51
N ARG A 49 1.06 17.33 6.78
CA ARG A 49 1.55 18.43 7.65
C ARG A 49 1.19 19.80 7.08
N ARG A 50 1.39 20.04 5.78
CA ARG A 50 0.93 21.28 5.11
C ARG A 50 -0.57 21.48 5.27
N ARG A 51 -1.32 20.39 5.22
CA ARG A 51 -2.77 20.42 5.41
C ARG A 51 -3.17 20.77 6.86
N ALA A 52 -2.42 20.31 7.85
CA ALA A 52 -2.60 20.67 9.25
C ALA A 52 -2.35 22.17 9.48
N ALA A 53 -1.27 22.70 8.90
CA ALA A 53 -0.97 24.13 8.94
C ALA A 53 -2.06 24.96 8.26
N TRP A 54 -2.52 24.53 7.08
CA TRP A 54 -3.64 25.19 6.40
C TRP A 54 -4.91 25.21 7.27
N ARG A 55 -5.24 24.09 7.92
CA ARG A 55 -6.43 23.98 8.80
C ARG A 55 -6.36 24.99 9.94
N ALA A 56 -5.22 25.07 10.62
CA ALA A 56 -5.05 25.98 11.76
C ALA A 56 -5.38 27.44 11.41
N ASN A 57 -5.10 27.86 10.16
CA ASN A 57 -5.30 29.23 9.70
C ASN A 57 -6.67 29.49 9.07
N HIS A 58 -7.41 28.46 8.63
CA HIS A 58 -8.62 28.65 7.81
C HIS A 58 -9.87 27.98 8.38
N ALA A 59 -9.73 26.83 9.05
CA ALA A 59 -10.85 26.03 9.53
C ALA A 59 -10.42 25.22 10.78
N PRO A 60 -10.07 25.87 11.90
CA PRO A 60 -9.50 25.20 13.07
C PRO A 60 -10.42 24.13 13.66
N ASP A 61 -11.74 24.31 13.60
CA ASP A 61 -12.69 23.39 14.23
C ASP A 61 -13.09 22.21 13.33
N THR A 62 -12.66 22.17 12.07
CA THR A 62 -13.04 21.08 11.18
C THR A 62 -12.40 19.75 11.62
N PRO A 63 -13.16 18.64 11.70
CA PRO A 63 -12.60 17.33 11.98
C PRO A 63 -11.90 16.73 10.74
N TRP A 64 -12.17 17.26 9.55
CA TRP A 64 -11.73 16.67 8.28
C TRP A 64 -10.30 17.09 7.91
N VAL A 65 -9.52 16.14 7.40
CA VAL A 65 -8.21 16.44 6.81
C VAL A 65 -8.41 17.22 5.51
N PHE A 66 -9.36 16.82 4.68
CA PHE A 66 -9.71 17.51 3.43
C PHE A 66 -11.03 18.26 3.59
N ALA A 67 -10.92 19.56 3.79
CA ALA A 67 -12.01 20.49 4.09
C ALA A 67 -11.94 21.74 3.18
N ARG A 68 -13.06 22.40 3.00
CA ARG A 68 -13.15 23.73 2.39
C ARG A 68 -12.88 24.80 3.46
N GLN A 69 -12.71 26.05 3.05
CA GLN A 69 -12.44 27.17 3.97
C GLN A 69 -13.58 27.39 4.98
N ASP A 70 -14.81 27.07 4.60
CA ASP A 70 -16.00 27.06 5.48
C ASP A 70 -16.01 25.90 6.50
N GLY A 71 -14.96 25.08 6.53
CA GLY A 71 -14.83 23.91 7.40
C GLY A 71 -15.60 22.67 6.91
N ALA A 72 -16.38 22.76 5.84
CA ALA A 72 -17.13 21.63 5.29
C ALA A 72 -16.22 20.61 4.61
N GLN A 73 -16.59 19.34 4.66
CA GLN A 73 -15.85 18.25 4.02
C GLN A 73 -15.77 18.45 2.50
N VAL A 74 -14.59 18.20 1.91
CA VAL A 74 -14.45 18.10 0.45
C VAL A 74 -15.15 16.83 -0.04
N LYS A 75 -16.19 16.98 -0.87
CA LYS A 75 -16.98 15.85 -1.40
C LYS A 75 -16.44 15.29 -2.72
N SER A 76 -15.63 16.06 -3.44
CA SER A 76 -15.01 15.63 -4.69
C SER A 76 -13.69 16.36 -4.89
N ILE A 77 -12.70 15.63 -5.40
CA ILE A 77 -11.39 16.15 -5.83
C ILE A 77 -11.21 16.05 -7.35
N ARG A 78 -12.23 15.60 -8.08
CA ARG A 78 -12.15 15.31 -9.51
C ARG A 78 -11.63 16.51 -10.31
N ASN A 79 -12.30 17.65 -10.22
CA ASN A 79 -11.92 18.84 -10.99
C ASN A 79 -10.52 19.35 -10.63
N GLY A 80 -10.17 19.33 -9.33
CA GLY A 80 -8.85 19.73 -8.86
C GLY A 80 -7.75 18.79 -9.38
N PHE A 81 -8.04 17.49 -9.41
CA PHE A 81 -7.15 16.47 -9.94
C PHE A 81 -6.97 16.58 -11.46
N GLU A 82 -8.07 16.69 -12.22
CA GLU A 82 -8.03 16.85 -13.68
C GLU A 82 -7.24 18.11 -14.07
N LYS A 83 -7.41 19.21 -13.33
CA LYS A 83 -6.61 20.42 -13.54
C LYS A 83 -5.12 20.19 -13.25
N ALA A 84 -4.79 19.48 -12.17
CA ALA A 84 -3.41 19.15 -11.84
C ALA A 84 -2.77 18.21 -12.87
N ALA A 85 -3.50 17.20 -13.35
CA ALA A 85 -3.05 16.28 -14.39
C ALA A 85 -2.77 17.03 -15.70
N LYS A 86 -3.68 17.92 -16.12
CA LYS A 86 -3.50 18.76 -17.31
C LYS A 86 -2.28 19.69 -17.17
N GLN A 87 -2.08 20.29 -15.99
CA GLN A 87 -0.89 21.13 -15.73
C GLN A 87 0.42 20.34 -15.77
N ALA A 88 0.38 19.05 -15.44
CA ALA A 88 1.51 18.14 -15.56
C ALA A 88 1.70 17.55 -16.97
N GLY A 89 0.84 17.90 -17.94
CA GLY A 89 0.88 17.34 -19.29
C GLY A 89 0.46 15.87 -19.36
N LEU A 90 -0.37 15.41 -18.41
CA LEU A 90 -0.86 14.04 -18.34
C LEU A 90 -2.33 13.99 -18.80
N ASP A 91 -2.56 13.40 -19.97
CA ASP A 91 -3.90 13.18 -20.52
C ASP A 91 -4.49 11.83 -20.06
N ASP A 92 -5.82 11.76 -19.96
CA ASP A 92 -6.62 10.58 -19.52
C ASP A 92 -6.18 9.91 -18.19
N LEU A 93 -5.46 10.65 -17.34
CA LEU A 93 -5.10 10.16 -16.01
C LEU A 93 -6.31 10.23 -15.06
N ARG A 94 -6.63 9.11 -14.41
CA ARG A 94 -7.68 9.03 -13.39
C ARG A 94 -7.07 8.84 -12.01
N ILE A 95 -7.80 9.25 -10.96
CA ILE A 95 -7.33 9.15 -9.57
C ILE A 95 -7.02 7.69 -9.17
N HIS A 96 -7.77 6.72 -9.70
CA HIS A 96 -7.50 5.31 -9.41
C HIS A 96 -6.23 4.79 -10.10
N ASP A 97 -5.76 5.43 -11.16
CA ASP A 97 -4.52 5.04 -11.83
C ASP A 97 -3.32 5.29 -10.92
N LEU A 98 -3.35 6.34 -10.09
CA LEU A 98 -2.31 6.54 -9.07
C LEU A 98 -2.15 5.34 -8.13
N ARG A 99 -3.26 4.65 -7.83
CA ARG A 99 -3.24 3.44 -7.01
C ARG A 99 -2.69 2.25 -7.79
N HIS A 100 -2.99 2.15 -9.08
CA HIS A 100 -2.40 1.15 -9.97
C HIS A 100 -0.89 1.35 -10.09
N THR A 101 -0.43 2.59 -10.33
CA THR A 101 0.99 2.94 -10.38
C THR A 101 1.71 2.60 -9.08
N ALA A 102 1.13 2.94 -7.92
CA ALA A 102 1.72 2.59 -6.63
C ALA A 102 1.86 1.07 -6.46
N ALA A 103 0.87 0.28 -6.88
CA ALA A 103 0.94 -1.17 -6.84
C ALA A 103 2.05 -1.71 -7.76
N SER A 104 2.11 -1.22 -8.99
CA SER A 104 3.12 -1.59 -9.98
C SER A 104 4.54 -1.32 -9.47
N TRP A 105 4.79 -0.14 -8.90
CA TRP A 105 6.11 0.22 -8.36
C TRP A 105 6.51 -0.66 -7.18
N LEU A 106 5.61 -0.87 -6.21
CA LEU A 106 5.90 -1.73 -5.07
C LEU A 106 6.25 -3.16 -5.50
N VAL A 107 5.50 -3.73 -6.45
CA VAL A 107 5.79 -5.08 -6.95
C VAL A 107 7.10 -5.11 -7.74
N THR A 108 7.38 -4.08 -8.54
CA THR A 108 8.65 -3.96 -9.28
C THR A 108 9.84 -3.88 -8.32
N ASP A 109 9.68 -3.18 -7.20
CA ASP A 109 10.68 -3.05 -6.14
C ASP A 109 10.81 -4.34 -5.29
N GLY A 110 10.02 -5.37 -5.58
CA GLY A 110 10.09 -6.69 -4.93
C GLY A 110 9.31 -6.78 -3.62
N VAL A 111 8.38 -5.86 -3.36
CA VAL A 111 7.49 -5.97 -2.20
C VAL A 111 6.55 -7.16 -2.41
N PRO A 112 6.42 -8.08 -1.44
CA PRO A 112 5.54 -9.24 -1.55
C PRO A 112 4.08 -8.85 -1.83
N LEU A 113 3.38 -9.64 -2.65
CA LEU A 113 2.00 -9.34 -3.07
C LEU A 113 1.04 -9.26 -1.89
N GLU A 114 1.30 -10.01 -0.81
CA GLU A 114 0.55 -9.98 0.44
C GLU A 114 0.64 -8.60 1.11
N VAL A 115 1.84 -8.03 1.16
CA VAL A 115 2.09 -6.71 1.72
C VAL A 115 1.43 -5.63 0.85
N VAL A 116 1.55 -5.75 -0.48
CA VAL A 116 0.88 -4.81 -1.41
C VAL A 116 -0.64 -4.90 -1.28
N LYS A 117 -1.20 -6.11 -1.18
CA LYS A 117 -2.63 -6.35 -0.96
C LYS A 117 -3.11 -5.67 0.31
N GLU A 118 -2.39 -5.83 1.42
CA GLU A 118 -2.74 -5.23 2.71
C GLU A 118 -2.66 -3.69 2.65
N LEU A 119 -1.54 -3.14 2.17
CA LEU A 119 -1.31 -1.70 2.07
C LEU A 119 -2.39 -1.02 1.23
N LEU A 120 -2.72 -1.62 0.08
CA LEU A 120 -3.75 -1.10 -0.78
C LEU A 120 -5.14 -1.38 -0.19
N GLY A 121 -5.34 -2.45 0.57
CA GLY A 121 -6.64 -2.85 1.11
C GLY A 121 -7.48 -3.60 0.07
N HIS A 122 -6.85 -4.44 -0.75
CA HIS A 122 -7.56 -5.36 -1.65
C HIS A 122 -8.24 -6.48 -0.84
N SER A 123 -9.49 -6.80 -1.18
CA SER A 123 -10.26 -7.84 -0.49
C SER A 123 -9.73 -9.24 -0.77
N SER A 124 -9.21 -9.47 -1.97
CA SER A 124 -8.59 -10.73 -2.41
C SER A 124 -7.18 -10.49 -2.95
N ILE A 125 -6.32 -11.51 -2.84
CA ILE A 125 -5.00 -11.52 -3.47
C ILE A 125 -5.10 -11.46 -5.00
N THR A 126 -6.15 -12.03 -5.59
CA THR A 126 -6.43 -12.03 -7.04
C THR A 126 -6.49 -10.62 -7.63
N MET A 127 -6.92 -9.62 -6.85
CA MET A 127 -6.92 -8.22 -7.30
C MET A 127 -5.49 -7.67 -7.46
N THR A 128 -4.55 -8.20 -6.69
CA THR A 128 -3.13 -7.81 -6.68
C THR A 128 -2.30 -8.66 -7.66
N GLU A 129 -2.71 -9.89 -7.96
CA GLU A 129 -2.04 -10.78 -8.93
C GLU A 129 -1.89 -10.16 -10.32
N ARG A 130 -2.79 -9.23 -10.69
CA ARG A 130 -2.64 -8.39 -11.88
C ARG A 130 -1.24 -7.78 -12.02
N TYR A 131 -0.55 -7.46 -10.92
CA TYR A 131 0.77 -6.83 -10.95
C TYR A 131 1.93 -7.82 -10.88
N ALA A 132 1.68 -9.11 -10.60
CA ALA A 132 2.72 -10.11 -10.36
C ALA A 132 3.73 -10.24 -11.51
N HIS A 133 3.26 -10.08 -12.74
CA HIS A 133 4.08 -10.15 -13.96
C HIS A 133 5.12 -9.02 -14.08
N LEU A 134 5.05 -7.97 -13.25
CA LEU A 134 6.01 -6.85 -13.25
C LEU A 134 7.32 -7.16 -12.51
N ALA A 135 7.42 -8.33 -11.88
CA ALA A 135 8.60 -8.79 -11.16
C ALA A 135 9.34 -9.99 -11.83
N PRO A 136 9.57 -10.02 -13.16
CA PRO A 136 10.14 -11.20 -13.82
C PRO A 136 11.60 -11.47 -13.43
N HIS A 137 12.37 -10.42 -13.09
CA HIS A 137 13.76 -10.54 -12.62
C HIS A 137 13.88 -11.29 -11.30
N ARG A 138 12.79 -11.39 -10.51
CA ARG A 138 12.77 -12.08 -9.22
C ARG A 138 12.78 -13.60 -9.34
N VAL A 139 12.30 -14.16 -10.45
CA VAL A 139 12.35 -15.62 -10.66
C VAL A 139 13.81 -16.09 -10.68
N ARG A 140 14.69 -15.35 -11.36
CA ARG A 140 16.13 -15.65 -11.38
C ARG A 140 16.79 -15.41 -10.02
N GLU A 141 16.54 -14.26 -9.40
CA GLU A 141 17.10 -13.95 -8.07
C GLU A 141 16.67 -14.97 -7.00
N ALA A 142 15.41 -15.45 -7.05
CA ALA A 142 14.90 -16.47 -6.14
C ALA A 142 15.63 -17.81 -6.30
N VAL A 143 15.94 -18.20 -7.54
CA VAL A 143 16.74 -19.39 -7.83
C VAL A 143 18.18 -19.20 -7.37
N ASP A 144 18.78 -18.03 -7.62
CA ASP A 144 20.17 -17.72 -7.22
C ASP A 144 20.36 -17.74 -5.70
N ARG A 145 19.32 -17.40 -4.92
CA ARG A 145 19.33 -17.52 -3.45
C ARG A 145 19.46 -18.97 -2.98
N LEU A 146 18.98 -19.95 -3.74
CA LEU A 146 19.16 -21.37 -3.41
C LEU A 146 20.63 -21.77 -3.45
N SER A 147 21.44 -21.14 -4.31
CA SER A 147 22.89 -21.39 -4.39
C SER A 147 23.66 -20.95 -3.14
N HIS A 148 23.08 -20.04 -2.34
CA HIS A 148 23.71 -19.48 -1.13
C HIS A 148 23.27 -20.20 0.16
N ASN A 149 22.18 -20.96 0.14
CA ASN A 149 21.81 -21.86 1.24
C ASN A 149 22.63 -23.14 1.13
N ARG A 150 23.82 -23.15 1.73
CA ARG A 150 24.59 -24.38 1.91
C ARG A 150 23.74 -25.38 2.66
N VAL A 151 23.53 -26.55 2.07
CA VAL A 151 23.11 -27.75 2.80
C VAL A 151 24.19 -28.02 3.84
N THR A 152 23.97 -27.58 5.07
CA THR A 152 24.73 -28.06 6.22
C THR A 152 24.28 -29.49 6.54
N GLU A 153 25.17 -30.33 7.07
CA GLU A 153 24.85 -31.74 7.40
C GLU A 153 23.57 -31.90 8.25
N GLN A 154 23.18 -30.87 9.01
CA GLN A 154 21.94 -30.83 9.80
C GLN A 154 20.64 -30.71 8.98
N ASN A 155 20.71 -30.43 7.67
CA ASN A 155 19.57 -30.25 6.77
C ASN A 155 19.51 -31.32 5.66
N GLN A 156 20.18 -32.46 5.86
CA GLN A 156 20.07 -33.58 4.92
C GLN A 156 18.64 -34.14 4.92
N VAL A 157 17.91 -33.89 3.83
CA VAL A 157 16.70 -34.63 3.51
C VAL A 157 17.11 -36.08 3.27
N PRO A 158 16.56 -37.07 4.00
CA PRO A 158 16.89 -38.47 3.79
C PRO A 158 16.63 -38.84 2.34
N ARG A 159 17.57 -39.55 1.70
CA ARG A 159 17.35 -40.07 0.35
C ARG A 159 16.24 -41.11 0.43
N LEU A 160 15.24 -40.97 -0.44
CA LEU A 160 14.05 -41.84 -0.49
C LEU A 160 14.40 -43.33 -0.72
N ASP A 161 15.62 -43.64 -1.14
CA ASP A 161 16.10 -45.00 -1.37
C ASP A 161 16.47 -45.75 -0.08
N ASP A 162 16.77 -45.01 1.01
CA ASP A 162 17.22 -45.61 2.27
C ASP A 162 16.05 -46.25 3.07
N ALA A 163 14.80 -45.85 2.79
CA ALA A 163 13.61 -46.37 3.46
C ALA A 163 13.12 -47.73 2.91
N ARG A 164 13.72 -48.25 1.83
CA ARG A 164 13.31 -49.54 1.22
C ARG A 164 14.12 -50.75 1.68
N ARG A 165 15.18 -50.58 2.49
CA ARG A 165 16.05 -51.69 2.92
C ARG A 165 15.71 -52.32 4.27
N GLU A 166 14.74 -51.79 5.02
CA GLU A 166 14.42 -52.26 6.38
C GLU A 166 13.18 -53.17 6.50
N LYS A 167 12.66 -53.73 5.38
CA LYS A 167 11.50 -54.64 5.42
C LYS A 167 11.78 -56.09 5.00
N THR A 168 13.02 -56.57 5.19
CA THR A 168 13.30 -57.99 5.03
C THR A 168 14.31 -58.43 6.08
N LEU A 169 13.79 -58.85 7.23
CA LEU A 169 14.26 -59.94 8.10
C LEU A 169 13.23 -60.17 9.22
#